data_AF-A0A843X7F2-F1
#
_entry.id   AF-A0A843X7F2-F1
#
_cell.length_a   1.000
_cell.length_b   1.000
_cell.length_c   1.000
_cell.angle_alpha   90.00
_cell.angle_beta   90.00
_cell.angle_gamma   90.00
#
_symmetry.space_group_name_H-M   'P 1'
#
loop_
_entity.id
_entity.type
_entity.pdbx_description
1 polymer ?
#
loop_
_entity_poly.entity_id
_entity_poly.type
_entity_poly.pdbx_seq_one_letter_code
_entity_poly.pdbx_strand_id
1 'polypeptide(L)'
;MLVKNTRSPPDGARRPPHHHRTMGLLKVTLAMVLSILLLSVTVDGGENPAPGTSGDVPTTTTPSSAYNHETLARRLAGAIVAQGSGYGHDNHTGRLVSCGTSPKICHKNYGPHWHCCGTFCADVKSDDCNCGHCRNKCPYRFKCCDGKCVDVMYDKNNCGSCSKKCSKGKCVYGMCNY
;
A
#
# COMPACT_ATOMS: atom_id res chain seq x y z
N MET A 1 43.77 -19.74 -89.37
CA MET A 1 42.46 -20.36 -89.07
C MET A 1 42.52 -21.00 -87.69
N LEU A 2 41.40 -20.97 -86.95
CA LEU A 2 41.13 -21.64 -85.65
C LEU A 2 41.67 -23.10 -85.61
N VAL A 3 41.93 -23.78 -84.48
CA VAL A 3 41.01 -24.12 -83.37
C VAL A 3 41.81 -24.69 -82.16
N LYS A 4 41.52 -24.18 -80.95
CA LYS A 4 41.45 -24.76 -79.57
C LYS A 4 42.44 -25.85 -79.11
N ASN A 5 42.99 -25.69 -77.89
CA ASN A 5 42.45 -26.39 -76.69
C ASN A 5 43.05 -25.83 -75.37
N THR A 6 42.20 -25.53 -74.40
CA THR A 6 42.53 -25.00 -73.06
C THR A 6 42.31 -26.09 -72.00
N ARG A 7 43.32 -26.38 -71.17
CA ARG A 7 43.19 -27.20 -69.95
C ARG A 7 43.18 -26.31 -68.71
N SER A 8 42.22 -26.55 -67.83
CA SER A 8 41.98 -25.93 -66.52
C SER A 8 42.99 -26.38 -65.44
N PRO A 9 43.20 -25.59 -64.36
CA PRO A 9 43.70 -26.10 -63.07
C PRO A 9 42.56 -26.29 -62.02
N PRO A 10 42.77 -27.08 -60.94
CA PRO A 10 41.72 -27.52 -60.02
C PRO A 10 41.52 -26.64 -58.78
N ASP A 11 40.39 -26.92 -58.13
CA ASP A 11 39.72 -26.28 -57.00
C ASP A 11 40.54 -26.07 -55.71
N GLY A 12 40.44 -24.85 -55.17
CA GLY A 12 39.72 -24.59 -53.92
C GLY A 12 40.25 -25.18 -52.61
N ALA A 13 41.27 -24.56 -52.02
CA ALA A 13 41.55 -24.72 -50.58
C ALA A 13 40.50 -23.96 -49.73
N ARG A 14 39.80 -24.72 -48.90
CA ARG A 14 38.75 -24.32 -47.95
C ARG A 14 39.27 -23.34 -46.88
N ARG A 15 38.70 -22.14 -46.74
CA ARG A 15 38.76 -21.32 -45.50
C ARG A 15 37.46 -21.48 -44.71
N PRO A 16 37.51 -21.59 -43.36
CA PRO A 16 36.30 -21.67 -42.53
C PRO A 16 35.61 -20.30 -42.40
N PRO A 17 34.26 -20.26 -42.34
CA PRO A 17 33.50 -19.02 -42.23
C PRO A 17 33.51 -18.43 -40.81
N HIS A 18 33.63 -17.11 -40.74
CA HIS A 18 33.63 -16.25 -39.55
C HIS A 18 32.27 -16.21 -38.82
N HIS A 19 31.86 -17.31 -38.17
CA HIS A 19 30.61 -17.33 -37.40
C HIS A 19 30.72 -16.92 -35.91
N HIS A 20 31.92 -16.59 -35.43
CA HIS A 20 32.19 -16.48 -33.99
C HIS A 20 32.00 -15.06 -33.39
N ARG A 21 31.75 -14.01 -34.20
CA ARG A 21 31.69 -12.63 -33.69
C ARG A 21 30.28 -12.10 -33.40
N THR A 22 29.24 -12.59 -34.08
CA THR A 22 27.85 -12.12 -33.87
C THR A 22 27.12 -12.86 -32.74
N MET A 23 27.50 -14.12 -32.45
CA MET A 23 26.98 -14.88 -31.31
C MET A 23 27.45 -14.35 -29.95
N GLY A 24 28.55 -13.59 -29.92
CA GLY A 24 29.07 -12.98 -28.69
C GLY A 24 28.17 -11.86 -28.20
N LEU A 25 27.74 -10.97 -29.10
CA LEU A 25 26.93 -9.80 -28.73
C LEU A 25 25.55 -10.23 -28.20
N LEU A 26 24.91 -11.20 -28.84
CA LEU A 26 23.59 -11.72 -28.41
C LEU A 26 23.66 -12.45 -27.06
N LYS A 27 24.75 -13.19 -26.80
CA LYS A 27 24.99 -13.84 -25.50
C LYS A 27 25.28 -12.82 -24.40
N VAL A 28 26.04 -11.76 -24.71
CA VAL A 28 26.33 -10.67 -23.76
C VAL A 28 25.05 -9.90 -23.40
N THR A 29 24.19 -9.57 -24.38
CA THR A 29 22.92 -8.91 -24.11
C THR A 29 21.96 -9.79 -23.31
N LEU A 30 21.88 -11.09 -23.62
CA LEU A 30 21.00 -12.01 -22.89
C LEU A 30 21.48 -12.21 -21.44
N ALA A 31 22.79 -12.33 -21.21
CA ALA A 31 23.38 -12.42 -19.87
C ALA A 31 23.14 -11.16 -19.04
N MET A 32 23.28 -9.97 -19.65
CA MET A 32 22.99 -8.69 -18.98
C MET A 32 21.52 -8.57 -18.59
N VAL A 33 20.58 -8.90 -19.50
CA VAL A 33 19.14 -8.85 -19.22
C VAL A 33 18.75 -9.86 -18.13
N LEU A 34 19.28 -11.08 -18.18
CA LEU A 34 19.02 -12.09 -17.15
C LEU A 34 19.58 -11.68 -15.78
N SER A 35 20.76 -11.04 -15.75
CA SER A 35 21.37 -10.54 -14.51
C SER A 35 20.56 -9.40 -13.89
N ILE A 36 20.01 -8.49 -14.71
CA ILE A 36 19.13 -7.40 -14.27
C ILE A 36 17.79 -7.94 -13.74
N LEU A 37 17.22 -8.96 -14.39
CA LEU A 37 15.99 -9.61 -13.93
C LEU A 37 16.19 -10.34 -12.59
N LEU A 38 17.35 -10.97 -12.37
CA LEU A 38 17.66 -11.65 -11.11
C LEU A 38 17.88 -10.66 -9.93
N LEU A 39 18.43 -9.47 -10.18
CA LEU A 39 18.57 -8.42 -9.16
C LEU A 39 17.22 -7.83 -8.70
N SER A 40 16.15 -8.05 -9.45
CA SER A 40 14.79 -7.58 -9.12
C SER A 40 14.08 -8.45 -8.07
N VAL A 41 14.58 -9.67 -7.81
CA VAL A 41 13.87 -10.71 -7.05
C VAL A 41 14.28 -10.75 -5.55
N THR A 42 15.25 -9.97 -5.11
CA THR A 42 15.76 -10.04 -3.72
C THR A 42 15.60 -8.77 -2.89
N VAL A 43 14.55 -7.98 -3.10
CA VAL A 43 14.16 -6.97 -2.10
C VAL A 43 13.17 -7.61 -1.11
N ASP A 44 13.68 -8.54 -0.30
CA ASP A 44 13.13 -8.80 1.04
C ASP A 44 13.59 -7.64 1.95
N GLY A 45 12.98 -6.48 1.75
CA GLY A 45 13.12 -5.31 2.61
C GLY A 45 12.03 -5.35 3.66
N GLY A 46 12.31 -5.98 4.81
CA GLY A 46 11.35 -6.14 5.89
C GLY A 46 11.97 -6.42 7.26
N GLU A 47 13.09 -5.78 7.61
CA GLU A 47 13.50 -5.67 9.01
C GLU A 47 12.51 -4.78 9.76
N ASN A 48 11.57 -5.42 10.46
CA ASN A 48 10.78 -4.77 11.49
C ASN A 48 11.64 -4.66 12.77
N PRO A 49 11.93 -3.47 13.30
CA PRO A 49 12.42 -3.35 14.66
C PRO A 49 11.28 -3.73 15.62
N ALA A 50 11.55 -4.72 16.47
CA ALA A 50 10.68 -5.12 17.56
C ALA A 50 10.39 -3.93 18.51
N PRO A 51 9.13 -3.70 18.92
CA PRO A 51 8.88 -2.86 20.08
C PRO A 51 9.28 -3.64 21.34
N GLY A 52 10.10 -3.00 22.17
CA GLY A 52 10.58 -3.54 23.44
C GLY A 52 9.44 -3.98 24.34
N THR A 53 9.59 -5.16 24.91
CA THR A 53 8.75 -5.70 25.98
C THR A 53 9.21 -5.13 27.31
N SER A 54 8.37 -4.33 27.96
CA SER A 54 8.47 -4.10 29.40
C SER A 54 7.06 -4.03 29.99
N GLY A 55 6.78 -4.93 30.93
CA GLY A 55 5.71 -4.76 31.93
C GLY A 55 4.49 -5.65 31.76
N ASP A 56 4.55 -6.81 32.42
CA ASP A 56 3.48 -7.45 33.19
C ASP A 56 2.22 -7.98 32.46
N VAL A 57 2.22 -9.28 32.21
CA VAL A 57 1.02 -10.09 31.93
C VAL A 57 0.43 -10.55 33.27
N PRO A 58 -0.82 -10.17 33.63
CA PRO A 58 -1.55 -10.90 34.65
C PRO A 58 -2.10 -12.18 34.02
N THR A 59 -1.53 -13.31 34.44
CA THR A 59 -2.16 -14.62 34.29
C THR A 59 -3.50 -14.61 35.02
N THR A 60 -4.62 -14.69 34.32
CA THR A 60 -5.88 -15.11 34.95
C THR A 60 -6.81 -15.79 33.96
N THR A 61 -6.82 -17.13 34.09
CA THR A 61 -7.95 -18.05 33.93
C THR A 61 -8.84 -17.92 32.69
N THR A 62 -8.74 -18.94 31.84
CA THR A 62 -9.84 -19.45 31.01
C THR A 62 -11.17 -19.55 31.76
N PRO A 63 -12.29 -19.33 31.08
CA PRO A 63 -13.37 -20.30 31.14
C PRO A 63 -13.66 -20.86 29.75
N SER A 64 -13.49 -22.17 29.63
CA SER A 64 -14.09 -23.00 28.59
C SER A 64 -15.62 -22.85 28.66
N SER A 65 -16.26 -22.44 27.57
CA SER A 65 -17.68 -22.69 27.30
C SER A 65 -18.00 -22.47 25.82
N ALA A 66 -18.22 -23.59 25.11
CA ALA A 66 -18.97 -23.74 23.86
C ALA A 66 -18.51 -22.94 22.61
N TYR A 67 -17.62 -23.55 21.81
CA TYR A 67 -17.46 -23.18 20.40
C TYR A 67 -18.69 -23.65 19.61
N ASN A 68 -19.64 -22.75 19.36
CA ASN A 68 -20.76 -22.98 18.45
C ASN A 68 -20.34 -22.64 17.00
N HIS A 69 -20.48 -23.61 16.10
CA HIS A 69 -20.06 -23.56 14.69
C HIS A 69 -20.68 -22.40 13.88
N GLU A 70 -21.75 -21.78 14.39
CA GLU A 70 -22.41 -20.59 13.83
C GLU A 70 -21.50 -19.33 13.84
N THR A 71 -20.50 -19.29 14.73
CA THR A 71 -19.58 -18.15 14.87
C THR A 71 -18.53 -18.09 13.76
N LEU A 72 -18.18 -19.21 13.11
CA LEU A 72 -17.20 -19.23 12.04
C LEU A 72 -17.74 -18.55 10.76
N ALA A 73 -19.02 -18.74 10.45
CA ALA A 73 -19.68 -18.06 9.33
C ALA A 73 -19.72 -16.54 9.50
N ARG A 74 -19.94 -16.05 10.73
CA ARG A 74 -19.88 -14.61 11.06
C ARG A 74 -18.45 -14.05 11.04
N ARG A 75 -17.44 -14.85 11.42
CA ARG A 75 -16.03 -14.46 11.37
C ARG A 75 -15.49 -14.42 9.94
N LEU A 76 -15.93 -15.34 9.08
CA LEU A 76 -15.59 -15.33 7.65
C LEU A 76 -16.29 -14.19 6.89
N ALA A 77 -17.54 -13.85 7.27
CA ALA A 77 -18.25 -12.69 6.71
C ALA A 77 -17.63 -11.34 7.12
N GLY A 78 -16.98 -11.25 8.28
CA GLY A 78 -16.29 -10.04 8.77
C GLY A 78 -14.85 -9.88 8.28
N ALA A 79 -14.25 -10.92 7.70
CA ALA A 79 -12.86 -10.92 7.23
C ALA A 79 -12.69 -10.37 5.79
N ILE A 80 -13.78 -9.95 5.14
CA ILE A 80 -13.75 -9.25 3.85
C ILE A 80 -14.15 -7.79 4.07
N VAL A 81 -13.42 -7.04 4.90
CA VAL A 81 -13.47 -5.59 4.74
C VAL A 81 -12.09 -4.97 4.77
N ALA A 82 -11.85 -4.20 3.72
CA ALA A 82 -10.64 -3.52 3.35
C ALA A 82 -9.91 -2.88 4.52
N GLN A 83 -8.60 -3.12 4.54
CA GLN A 83 -7.60 -2.33 5.23
C GLN A 83 -7.81 -0.85 4.84
N GLY A 84 -8.32 -0.01 5.75
CA GLY A 84 -8.29 1.45 5.56
C GLY A 84 -9.55 2.26 5.81
N SER A 85 -10.50 1.86 6.67
CA SER A 85 -11.53 2.80 7.14
C SER A 85 -11.86 2.53 8.61
N GLY A 86 -11.95 3.60 9.39
CA GLY A 86 -11.93 3.59 10.85
C GLY A 86 -13.06 2.77 11.47
N TYR A 87 -12.80 1.49 11.68
CA TYR A 87 -13.59 0.70 12.61
C TYR A 87 -13.35 1.25 14.02
N GLY A 88 -14.38 1.84 14.63
CA GLY A 88 -14.39 2.06 16.07
C GLY A 88 -14.14 0.72 16.77
N HIS A 89 -12.92 0.53 17.28
CA HIS A 89 -12.59 -0.58 18.17
C HIS A 89 -12.91 -0.15 19.59
N ASP A 90 -13.64 -0.99 20.32
CA ASP A 90 -13.72 -0.88 21.76
C ASP A 90 -12.42 -1.43 22.36
N ASN A 91 -11.63 -0.56 22.99
CA ASN A 91 -10.36 -0.95 23.64
C ASN A 91 -10.55 -1.89 24.84
N HIS A 92 -11.77 -2.00 25.40
CA HIS A 92 -12.06 -2.93 26.50
C HIS A 92 -12.42 -4.33 26.01
N THR A 93 -13.05 -4.47 24.84
CA THR A 93 -13.57 -5.77 24.37
C THR A 93 -12.91 -6.27 23.09
N GLY A 94 -12.10 -5.45 22.41
CA GLY A 94 -11.50 -5.77 21.11
C GLY A 94 -12.54 -6.04 20.01
N ARG A 95 -13.82 -5.76 20.28
CA ARG A 95 -14.95 -6.05 19.40
C ARG A 95 -15.15 -4.89 18.44
N LEU A 96 -15.40 -5.21 17.18
CA LEU A 96 -15.93 -4.25 16.20
C LEU A 96 -17.25 -3.71 16.76
N VAL A 97 -17.28 -2.42 17.12
CA VAL A 97 -18.50 -1.80 17.64
C VAL A 97 -19.45 -1.59 16.48
N SER A 98 -20.43 -2.48 16.39
CA SER A 98 -21.51 -2.36 15.41
C SER A 98 -22.57 -1.40 15.93
N CYS A 99 -22.84 -0.33 15.18
CA CYS A 99 -23.82 0.70 15.54
C CYS A 99 -25.13 0.60 14.76
N GLY A 100 -25.29 -0.43 13.90
CA GLY A 100 -26.40 -0.51 12.94
C GLY A 100 -27.80 -0.50 13.59
N THR A 101 -27.96 -1.12 14.77
CA THR A 101 -29.22 -1.12 15.53
C THR A 101 -29.33 0.01 16.54
N SER A 102 -28.21 0.71 16.82
CA SER A 102 -28.13 1.73 17.86
C SER A 102 -27.14 2.84 17.48
N PRO A 103 -27.49 3.73 16.53
CA PRO A 103 -26.56 4.75 16.02
C PRO A 103 -25.98 5.69 17.08
N LYS A 104 -26.73 5.91 18.18
CA LYS A 104 -26.33 6.79 19.29
C LYS A 104 -25.11 6.27 20.08
N ILE A 105 -24.74 4.99 19.96
CA ILE A 105 -23.58 4.46 20.69
C ILE A 105 -22.27 5.09 20.24
N CYS A 106 -22.18 5.54 18.99
CA CYS A 106 -20.96 6.17 18.47
C CYS A 106 -20.70 7.49 19.20
N HIS A 107 -21.73 8.33 19.30
CA HIS A 107 -21.65 9.57 20.06
C HIS A 107 -21.38 9.30 21.54
N LYS A 108 -22.08 8.32 22.15
CA LYS A 108 -21.93 8.00 23.57
C LYS A 108 -20.53 7.50 23.93
N ASN A 109 -19.95 6.62 23.12
CA ASN A 109 -18.69 5.95 23.45
C ASN A 109 -17.46 6.76 23.03
N TYR A 110 -17.55 7.50 21.92
CA TYR A 110 -16.40 8.14 21.30
C TYR A 110 -16.50 9.68 21.25
N GLY A 111 -17.68 10.26 21.48
CA GLY A 111 -17.88 11.70 21.54
C GLY A 111 -18.66 12.29 20.35
N PRO A 112 -18.96 13.60 20.38
CA PRO A 112 -19.94 14.26 19.50
C PRO A 112 -19.62 14.26 18.01
N HIS A 113 -18.38 13.96 17.64
CA HIS A 113 -17.93 13.89 16.26
C HIS A 113 -17.93 12.47 15.68
N TRP A 114 -18.38 11.48 16.45
CA TRP A 114 -18.47 10.11 15.98
C TRP A 114 -19.90 9.75 15.59
N HIS A 115 -20.04 9.32 14.34
CA HIS A 115 -21.34 8.99 13.73
C HIS A 115 -21.37 7.53 13.29
N CYS A 116 -22.57 6.97 13.28
CA CYS A 116 -22.79 5.63 12.74
C CYS A 116 -22.87 5.70 11.20
N CYS A 117 -21.89 5.11 10.53
CA CYS A 117 -21.80 5.02 9.08
C CYS A 117 -22.15 3.60 8.62
N GLY A 118 -23.45 3.33 8.51
CA GLY A 118 -23.96 1.99 8.21
C GLY A 118 -23.90 1.11 9.46
N THR A 119 -22.88 0.26 9.58
CA THR A 119 -22.72 -0.63 10.73
C THR A 119 -21.53 -0.26 11.61
N PHE A 120 -20.69 0.71 11.27
CA PHE A 120 -19.52 1.07 12.07
C PHE A 120 -19.54 2.54 12.49
N CYS A 121 -18.89 2.85 13.61
CA CYS A 121 -18.69 4.23 14.04
C CYS A 121 -17.48 4.84 13.34
N ALA A 122 -17.64 6.04 12.76
CA ALA A 122 -16.56 6.80 12.15
C ALA A 122 -16.47 8.21 12.72
N ASP A 123 -15.26 8.74 12.83
CA ASP A 123 -15.02 10.13 13.22
C ASP A 123 -15.17 11.05 12.02
N VAL A 124 -16.28 11.79 11.95
CA VAL A 124 -16.53 12.68 10.81
C VAL A 124 -15.64 13.92 10.82
N LYS A 125 -14.83 14.16 11.86
CA LYS A 125 -13.92 15.31 11.89
C LYS A 125 -12.53 15.02 11.35
N SER A 126 -12.12 13.76 11.33
CA SER A 126 -10.74 13.37 11.02
C SER A 126 -10.60 12.21 10.03
N ASP A 127 -11.68 11.44 9.79
CA ASP A 127 -11.66 10.34 8.83
C ASP A 127 -11.77 10.85 7.39
N ASP A 128 -10.71 10.63 6.61
CA ASP A 128 -10.63 11.00 5.20
C ASP A 128 -11.70 10.32 4.33
N CYS A 129 -12.29 9.21 4.76
CA CYS A 129 -13.36 8.51 4.04
C CYS A 129 -14.77 8.95 4.46
N ASN A 130 -14.91 9.64 5.60
CA ASN A 130 -16.20 10.00 6.21
C ASN A 130 -16.23 11.48 6.67
N CYS A 131 -15.55 12.36 5.93
CA CYS A 131 -15.29 13.72 6.37
C CYS A 131 -16.56 14.59 6.36
N GLY A 132 -16.92 15.17 7.50
CA GLY A 132 -18.14 15.95 7.72
C GLY A 132 -19.41 15.09 7.76
N HIS A 133 -19.47 13.99 7.02
CA HIS A 133 -20.55 13.00 7.04
C HIS A 133 -20.11 11.66 6.42
N CYS A 134 -20.86 10.61 6.71
CA CYS A 134 -20.58 9.26 6.25
C CYS A 134 -20.49 9.14 4.73
N ARG A 135 -19.49 8.40 4.24
CA ARG A 135 -19.18 8.15 2.81
C ARG A 135 -18.77 9.39 2.04
N ASN A 136 -18.36 10.46 2.72
CA ASN A 136 -17.78 11.63 2.09
C ASN A 136 -16.25 11.54 2.11
N LYS A 137 -15.69 10.91 1.07
CA LYS A 137 -14.24 10.77 0.95
C LYS A 137 -13.61 12.07 0.46
N CYS A 138 -12.58 12.54 1.16
CA CYS A 138 -11.78 13.65 0.69
C CYS A 138 -11.08 13.33 -0.64
N PRO A 139 -11.03 14.28 -1.59
CA PRO A 139 -10.35 14.08 -2.85
C PRO A 139 -8.84 13.88 -2.66
N TYR A 140 -8.17 13.36 -3.68
CA TYR A 140 -6.74 13.12 -3.64
C TYR A 140 -5.99 14.38 -3.20
N ARG A 141 -5.02 14.19 -2.28
CA ARG A 141 -4.18 15.21 -1.62
C ARG A 141 -4.85 16.05 -0.53
N PHE A 142 -6.16 15.92 -0.35
CA PHE A 142 -6.89 16.59 0.74
C PHE A 142 -6.92 15.68 1.96
N LYS A 143 -7.00 16.31 3.13
CA LYS A 143 -7.17 15.63 4.42
C LYS A 143 -8.40 16.16 5.15
N CYS A 144 -9.06 15.32 5.92
CA CYS A 144 -10.16 15.74 6.76
C CYS A 144 -9.63 16.51 7.97
N CYS A 145 -9.89 17.81 8.00
CA CYS A 145 -9.55 18.70 9.09
C CYS A 145 -10.85 19.34 9.61
N ASP A 146 -11.21 19.01 10.85
CA ASP A 146 -12.42 19.51 11.51
C ASP A 146 -13.70 19.32 10.68
N GLY A 147 -13.79 18.19 10.00
CA GLY A 147 -14.95 17.80 9.17
C GLY A 147 -15.00 18.49 7.82
N LYS A 148 -13.89 19.09 7.38
CA LYS A 148 -13.74 19.68 6.04
C LYS A 148 -12.53 19.06 5.35
N CYS A 149 -12.68 18.76 4.07
CA CYS A 149 -11.54 18.38 3.26
C CYS A 149 -10.70 19.62 2.97
N VAL A 150 -9.46 19.62 3.47
CA VAL A 150 -8.50 20.71 3.33
C VAL A 150 -7.31 20.26 2.49
N ASP A 151 -6.85 21.11 1.58
CA ASP A 151 -5.68 20.85 0.74
C ASP A 151 -4.40 21.04 1.54
N VAL A 152 -3.91 19.96 2.16
CA VAL A 152 -2.70 20.01 2.97
C VAL A 152 -1.42 20.23 2.14
N MET A 153 -1.48 20.21 0.81
CA MET A 153 -0.31 20.40 -0.04
C MET A 153 0.00 21.88 -0.30
N TYR A 154 -1.02 22.74 -0.25
CA TYR A 154 -0.89 24.16 -0.61
C TYR A 154 -1.57 25.13 0.36
N ASP A 155 -2.38 24.65 1.31
CA ASP A 155 -2.93 25.50 2.35
C ASP A 155 -1.83 25.88 3.36
N LYS A 156 -1.51 27.18 3.42
CA LYS A 156 -0.54 27.75 4.35
C LYS A 156 -0.87 27.47 5.82
N ASN A 157 -2.15 27.33 6.17
CA ASN A 157 -2.60 27.10 7.54
C ASN A 157 -2.66 25.60 7.91
N ASN A 158 -2.53 24.71 6.94
CA ASN A 158 -2.70 23.26 7.11
C ASN A 158 -1.62 22.47 6.35
N CYS A 159 -0.38 22.97 6.35
CA CYS A 159 0.67 22.48 5.47
C CYS A 159 1.25 21.13 5.92
N GLY A 160 0.94 20.08 5.16
CA GLY A 160 1.29 18.68 5.44
C GLY A 160 0.38 18.00 6.46
N SER A 161 -0.28 18.76 7.33
CA SER A 161 -1.24 18.25 8.32
C SER A 161 -2.20 19.37 8.78
N CYS A 162 -3.35 18.97 9.32
CA CYS A 162 -4.32 19.91 9.89
C CYS A 162 -3.67 20.82 10.95
N SER A 163 -4.04 22.09 10.94
CA SER A 163 -3.59 23.15 11.85
C SER A 163 -2.07 23.42 11.85
N LYS A 164 -1.32 22.87 10.89
CA LYS A 164 0.12 23.12 10.75
C LYS A 164 0.36 24.34 9.86
N LYS A 165 0.37 25.52 10.49
CA LYS A 165 0.60 26.79 9.80
C LYS A 165 2.08 27.03 9.51
N CYS A 166 2.39 27.47 8.29
CA CYS A 166 3.73 27.96 7.96
C CYS A 166 3.97 29.37 8.51
N SER A 167 4.96 29.51 9.40
CA SER A 167 5.35 30.79 10.00
C SER A 167 5.87 31.78 8.97
N LYS A 168 6.64 31.30 7.99
CA LYS A 168 7.14 32.06 6.83
C LYS A 168 6.82 31.28 5.55
N GLY A 169 6.92 31.98 4.42
CA GLY A 169 6.67 31.37 3.12
C GLY A 169 5.23 30.93 2.85
N LYS A 170 5.11 30.05 1.85
CA LYS A 170 3.92 29.36 1.33
C LYS A 170 4.03 27.86 1.60
N CYS A 171 2.90 27.18 1.58
CA CYS A 171 2.89 25.72 1.55
C CYS A 171 3.06 25.24 0.11
N VAL A 172 4.03 24.36 -0.12
CA VAL A 172 4.30 23.75 -1.41
C VAL A 172 4.58 22.27 -1.20
N TYR A 173 3.76 21.40 -1.80
CA TYR A 173 3.84 19.94 -1.66
C TYR A 173 3.84 19.47 -0.19
N GLY A 174 3.09 20.16 0.69
CA GLY A 174 2.97 19.80 2.10
C GLY A 174 4.15 20.24 2.97
N MET A 175 5.06 21.06 2.43
CA MET A 175 6.20 21.63 3.14
C MET A 175 6.14 23.15 3.13
N CYS A 176 6.51 23.76 4.25
CA CYS A 176 6.65 25.20 4.33
C CYS A 176 7.94 25.61 3.62
N ASN A 177 7.83 26.46 2.60
CA ASN A 177 9.00 27.13 2.04
C ASN A 177 9.41 28.32 2.92
N TYR A 178 10.60 28.86 2.65
CA TYR A 178 11.26 29.87 3.47
C TYR A 178 10.98 31.29 2.96
#